data_AF-A0A831LU49-F1
#
_entry.id   AF-A0A831LU49-F1
#
_cell.length_a   1.000
_cell.length_b   1.000
_cell.length_c   1.000
_cell.angle_alpha   90.00
_cell.angle_beta   90.00
_cell.angle_gamma   90.00
#
_symmetry.space_group_name_H-M   'P 1'
#
loop_
_entity.id
_entity.type
_entity.pdbx_description
1 polymer ?
#
loop_
_entity_poly.entity_id
_entity_poly.type
_entity_poly.pdbx_seq_one_letter_code
_entity_poly.pdbx_strand_id
1 'polypeptide(L)'
;MAVADPIVIRSHGANLYAVKMRDGLLLVDAGWPNSLPELRAGLDEAGLRLSAIRYVMTTHAHPDHAGLMQKLKSYCGARLLVHEVQRDSLEELNRFFVRKPDRDFEPIAIDAADLVVGSPSWEALRAIGSK
;
A
#
# COMPACT_ATOMS: atom_id res chain seq x y z
N MET A 1 -5.29 -21.94 11.21
CA MET A 1 -5.06 -20.55 11.65
C MET A 1 -5.98 -19.72 10.77
N ALA A 2 -7.09 -19.23 11.32
CA ALA A 2 -7.99 -18.38 10.56
C ALA A 2 -7.27 -17.07 10.24
N VAL A 3 -7.35 -16.61 8.98
CA VAL A 3 -7.01 -15.23 8.65
C VAL A 3 -8.08 -14.39 9.33
N ALA A 4 -7.68 -13.50 10.24
CA ALA A 4 -8.62 -12.56 10.84
C ALA A 4 -9.17 -11.65 9.73
N ASP A 5 -10.46 -11.32 9.79
CA ASP A 5 -11.07 -10.45 8.80
C ASP A 5 -10.27 -9.13 8.68
N PRO A 6 -10.07 -8.63 7.45
CA PRO A 6 -9.39 -7.37 7.24
C PRO A 6 -10.14 -6.24 7.93
N ILE A 7 -9.39 -5.33 8.56
CA ILE A 7 -9.94 -4.12 9.16
C ILE A 7 -10.13 -3.10 8.04
N VAL A 8 -11.37 -2.65 7.85
CA VAL A 8 -11.70 -1.64 6.83
C VAL A 8 -11.44 -0.25 7.38
N ILE A 9 -10.62 0.52 6.67
CA ILE A 9 -10.34 1.93 6.93
C ILE A 9 -10.96 2.73 5.79
N ARG A 10 -11.90 3.61 6.14
CA ARG A 10 -12.56 4.46 5.14
C ARG A 10 -11.64 5.62 4.79
N SER A 11 -11.37 5.80 3.50
CA SER A 11 -10.76 7.01 2.96
C SER A 11 -11.69 7.55 1.87
N HIS A 12 -11.58 8.83 1.56
CA HIS A 12 -12.34 9.37 0.43
C HIS A 12 -11.87 8.71 -0.88
N GLY A 13 -12.81 8.30 -1.74
CA GLY A 13 -12.50 7.67 -3.03
C GLY A 13 -12.25 6.16 -2.98
N ALA A 14 -11.70 5.61 -1.90
CA ALA A 14 -11.41 4.17 -1.79
C ALA A 14 -11.52 3.63 -0.36
N ASN A 15 -11.82 2.33 -0.24
CA ASN A 15 -11.62 1.62 1.02
C ASN A 15 -10.18 1.13 1.10
N LEU A 16 -9.56 1.27 2.27
CA LEU A 16 -8.26 0.70 2.57
C LEU A 16 -8.49 -0.50 3.51
N TYR A 17 -7.68 -1.54 3.37
CA TYR A 17 -7.81 -2.74 4.19
C TYR A 17 -6.50 -3.02 4.93
N ALA A 18 -6.55 -3.03 6.25
CA ALA A 18 -5.43 -3.42 7.09
C ALA A 18 -5.55 -4.92 7.44
N VAL A 19 -4.61 -5.71 6.96
CA VAL A 19 -4.51 -7.15 7.22
C VAL A 19 -3.42 -7.39 8.25
N LYS A 20 -3.76 -8.03 9.36
CA LYS A 20 -2.79 -8.41 10.40
C LYS A 20 -1.92 -9.57 9.91
N MET A 21 -0.61 -9.41 10.02
CA MET A 21 0.39 -10.44 9.77
C MET A 21 1.14 -10.76 11.07
N ARG A 22 2.10 -11.69 11.02
CA ARG A 22 2.92 -12.05 12.18
C ARG A 22 3.77 -10.87 12.70
N ASP A 23 4.25 -10.01 11.81
CA ASP A 23 5.25 -8.97 12.10
C ASP A 23 4.78 -7.53 11.81
N GLY A 24 3.47 -7.33 11.60
CA GLY A 24 2.87 -6.02 11.38
C GLY A 24 1.60 -6.08 10.55
N LEU A 25 1.42 -5.08 9.69
CA LEU A 25 0.26 -4.92 8.82
C LEU A 25 0.66 -4.94 7.34
N LEU A 26 -0.14 -5.63 6.55
CA LEU A 26 -0.26 -5.38 5.11
C LEU A 26 -1.41 -4.38 4.94
N LEU A 27 -1.13 -3.26 4.30
CA LEU A 27 -2.16 -2.33 3.83
C LEU A 27 -2.49 -2.66 2.38
N VAL A 28 -3.76 -2.90 2.09
CA VAL A 28 -4.28 -3.04 0.72
C VAL A 28 -5.02 -1.75 0.35
N ASP A 29 -4.58 -1.14 -0.75
CA ASP A 29 -4.85 0.23 -1.16
C ASP A 29 -4.34 1.29 -0.18
N ALA A 30 -3.97 2.44 -0.70
CA ALA A 30 -3.22 3.47 -0.02
C ALA A 30 -3.83 4.88 -0.16
N GLY A 31 -5.07 5.00 -0.65
CA GLY A 31 -5.79 6.28 -0.68
C GLY A 31 -5.18 7.32 -1.61
N TRP A 32 -5.71 8.55 -1.55
CA TRP A 32 -5.16 9.73 -2.22
C TRP A 32 -3.84 10.21 -1.58
N PRO A 33 -3.01 11.00 -2.29
CA PRO A 33 -1.74 11.52 -1.76
C PRO A 33 -1.86 12.29 -0.44
N ASN A 34 -3.01 12.95 -0.22
CA ASN A 34 -3.34 13.74 0.95
C ASN A 34 -4.12 12.97 2.04
N SER A 35 -4.42 11.67 1.87
CA SER A 35 -5.28 10.92 2.79
C SER A 35 -4.55 10.32 4.00
N LEU A 36 -3.26 10.64 4.20
CA LEU A 36 -2.49 10.15 5.36
C LEU A 36 -3.18 10.44 6.72
N PRO A 37 -3.80 11.62 6.95
CA PRO A 37 -4.55 11.86 8.18
C PRO A 37 -5.75 10.91 8.37
N GLU A 38 -6.47 10.59 7.30
CA GLU A 38 -7.62 9.66 7.33
C GLU A 38 -7.16 8.23 7.62
N LEU A 39 -6.11 7.78 6.93
CA LEU A 39 -5.49 6.48 7.18
C LEU A 39 -5.04 6.37 8.65
N ARG A 40 -4.38 7.41 9.17
CA ARG A 40 -3.93 7.42 10.56
C ARG A 40 -5.10 7.37 11.53
N ALA A 41 -6.13 8.19 11.33
CA ALA A 41 -7.31 8.20 12.19
C ALA A 41 -8.01 6.83 12.21
N GLY A 42 -8.23 6.22 11.04
CA GLY A 42 -8.87 4.90 10.96
C GLY A 42 -8.03 3.77 11.55
N LEU A 43 -6.69 3.85 11.47
CA LEU A 43 -5.81 2.91 12.18
C LEU A 43 -5.91 3.10 13.69
N ASP A 44 -5.86 4.35 14.18
CA ASP A 44 -5.92 4.66 15.60
C ASP A 44 -7.27 4.21 16.20
N GLU A 45 -8.39 4.41 15.50
CA GLU A 45 -9.72 3.90 15.87
C GLU A 45 -9.77 2.37 15.97
N ALA A 46 -9.02 1.68 15.12
CA ALA A 46 -8.89 0.22 15.13
C ALA A 46 -7.84 -0.30 16.14
N GLY A 47 -7.23 0.58 16.95
CA GLY A 47 -6.17 0.23 17.89
C GLY A 47 -4.87 -0.21 17.20
N LEU A 48 -4.66 0.21 15.95
CA LEU A 48 -3.48 -0.05 15.15
C LEU A 48 -2.59 1.19 15.11
N ARG A 49 -1.34 1.03 14.69
CA ARG A 49 -0.39 2.14 14.51
C ARG A 49 0.05 2.22 13.06
N LEU A 50 0.19 3.43 12.55
CA LEU A 50 0.75 3.69 11.22
C LEU A 50 2.12 3.00 11.04
N SER A 51 2.99 3.07 12.06
CA SER A 51 4.31 2.43 12.05
C SER A 51 4.30 0.90 12.07
N ALA A 52 3.13 0.27 12.22
CA ALA A 52 2.97 -1.17 12.10
C ALA A 52 2.81 -1.62 10.64
N ILE A 53 2.59 -0.70 9.69
CA ILE A 53 2.55 -1.02 8.25
C ILE A 53 3.94 -1.49 7.82
N ARG A 54 4.01 -2.75 7.37
CA ARG A 54 5.23 -3.39 6.84
C ARG A 54 5.18 -3.56 5.34
N TYR A 55 3.98 -3.77 4.79
CA TYR A 55 3.76 -3.91 3.36
C TYR A 55 2.61 -3.03 2.90
N VAL A 56 2.74 -2.52 1.68
CA VAL A 56 1.67 -1.82 0.96
C VAL A 56 1.48 -2.49 -0.39
N MET A 57 0.26 -2.92 -0.67
CA MET A 57 -0.17 -3.44 -1.97
C MET A 57 -1.35 -2.60 -2.45
N THR A 58 -1.51 -2.44 -3.75
CA THR A 58 -2.70 -1.81 -4.32
C THR A 58 -3.41 -2.76 -5.26
N THR A 59 -4.73 -2.62 -5.35
CA THR A 59 -5.55 -3.32 -6.33
C THR A 59 -5.20 -2.86 -7.74
N HIS A 60 -4.99 -1.56 -7.92
CA HIS A 60 -4.57 -0.93 -9.17
C HIS A 60 -3.92 0.45 -8.92
N ALA A 61 -3.35 1.05 -9.96
CA ALA A 61 -2.53 2.26 -9.86
C ALA A 61 -3.30 3.56 -10.19
N HIS A 62 -4.48 3.75 -9.61
CA HIS A 62 -5.15 5.05 -9.64
C HIS A 62 -4.77 5.93 -8.44
N PRO A 63 -4.85 7.26 -8.56
CA PRO A 63 -4.49 8.19 -7.50
C PRO A 63 -5.11 7.92 -6.13
N ASP A 64 -6.37 7.47 -6.10
CA ASP A 64 -7.17 7.15 -4.92
C ASP A 64 -6.83 5.80 -4.28
N HIS A 65 -6.04 4.96 -4.96
CA HIS A 65 -5.60 3.66 -4.47
C HIS A 65 -4.10 3.58 -4.21
N ALA A 66 -3.28 4.39 -4.90
CA ALA A 66 -1.83 4.30 -4.84
C ALA A 66 -1.14 5.59 -4.34
N GLY A 67 -1.90 6.62 -3.97
CA GLY A 67 -1.39 7.95 -3.65
C GLY A 67 -0.40 8.01 -2.48
N LEU A 68 -0.56 7.16 -1.45
CA LEU A 68 0.36 7.12 -0.30
C LEU A 68 1.47 6.06 -0.41
N MET A 69 1.57 5.29 -1.50
CA MET A 69 2.52 4.16 -1.57
C MET A 69 3.95 4.56 -1.23
N GLN A 70 4.49 5.56 -1.93
CA GLN A 70 5.85 6.03 -1.69
C GLN A 70 6.00 6.69 -0.32
N LYS A 71 5.00 7.47 0.10
CA LYS A 71 4.99 8.15 1.39
C LYS A 71 5.03 7.17 2.56
N LEU A 72 4.31 6.06 2.48
CA LEU A 72 4.34 4.99 3.48
C LEU A 72 5.66 4.23 3.48
N LYS A 73 6.29 4.05 2.32
CA LYS A 73 7.66 3.54 2.22
C LYS A 73 8.64 4.47 2.94
N SER A 74 8.59 5.76 2.66
CA SER A 74 9.44 6.80 3.29
C SER A 74 9.22 6.91 4.82
N TYR A 75 7.98 6.96 5.29
CA TYR A 75 7.69 7.19 6.71
C TYR A 75 7.69 5.94 7.58
N CYS A 76 7.24 4.80 7.06
CA CYS A 76 7.07 3.58 7.86
C CYS A 76 8.19 2.56 7.63
N GLY A 77 9.04 2.77 6.63
CA GLY A 77 9.95 1.74 6.13
C GLY A 77 9.19 0.56 5.52
N ALA A 78 7.96 0.79 5.05
CA ALA A 78 7.14 -0.23 4.44
C ALA A 78 7.72 -0.63 3.07
N ARG A 79 7.59 -1.91 2.73
CA ARG A 79 7.98 -2.44 1.42
C ARG A 79 6.75 -2.49 0.52
N LEU A 80 6.91 -2.16 -0.74
CA LEU A 80 5.83 -2.30 -1.71
C LEU A 80 5.72 -3.78 -2.10
N LEU A 81 4.49 -4.30 -2.13
CA LEU A 81 4.18 -5.59 -2.76
C LEU A 81 3.46 -5.28 -4.06
N VAL A 82 4.16 -5.52 -5.17
CA VAL A 82 3.74 -5.07 -6.50
C VAL A 82 3.69 -6.26 -7.43
N HIS A 83 2.58 -6.43 -8.15
CA HIS A 83 2.54 -7.42 -9.22
C HIS A 83 3.36 -6.92 -10.43
N GLU A 84 4.10 -7.80 -11.11
CA GLU A 84 4.97 -7.40 -12.23
C GLU A 84 4.23 -6.57 -13.31
N VAL A 85 3.00 -6.96 -13.64
CA VAL A 85 2.09 -6.24 -14.58
C VAL A 85 1.66 -4.84 -14.11
N GLN A 86 1.81 -4.50 -12.82
CA GLN A 86 1.45 -3.18 -12.29
C GLN A 86 2.59 -2.15 -12.45
N ARG A 87 3.79 -2.56 -12.86
CA ARG A 87 4.94 -1.64 -12.99
C ARG A 87 4.63 -0.49 -13.93
N ASP A 88 4.10 -0.79 -15.12
CA ASP A 88 3.83 0.23 -16.14
C ASP A 88 2.73 1.19 -15.68
N SER A 89 1.70 0.71 -14.98
CA SER A 89 0.61 1.54 -14.49
C SER A 89 1.02 2.43 -13.31
N LEU A 90 1.96 1.97 -12.47
CA LEU A 90 2.58 2.83 -11.45
C LEU A 90 3.42 3.94 -12.07
N GLU A 91 4.12 3.66 -13.17
CA GLU A 91 4.84 4.71 -13.91
C GLU A 91 3.90 5.66 -14.66
N GLU A 92 2.74 5.19 -15.12
CA GLU A 92 1.67 6.05 -15.64
C GLU A 92 1.15 6.98 -14.56
N LEU A 93 0.97 6.50 -13.34
CA LEU A 93 0.56 7.33 -12.21
C LEU A 93 1.63 8.39 -11.87
N ASN A 94 2.91 8.04 -11.88
CA ASN A 94 4.00 9.01 -11.75
C ASN A 94 3.89 10.10 -12.83
N ARG A 95 3.71 9.71 -14.10
CA ARG A 95 3.53 10.67 -15.22
C ARG A 95 2.27 11.52 -15.08
N PHE A 96 1.19 10.97 -14.53
CA PHE A 96 -0.03 11.72 -14.24
C PHE A 96 0.25 12.88 -13.29
N PHE A 97 0.97 12.64 -12.20
CA PHE A 97 1.31 13.69 -11.24
C PHE A 97 2.42 14.64 -11.70
N VAL A 98 3.24 14.26 -12.69
CA VAL A 98 4.09 15.23 -13.40
C VAL A 98 3.23 16.24 -14.16
N ARG A 99 2.15 15.80 -14.82
CA ARG A 99 1.24 16.67 -15.59
C ARG A 99 0.27 17.44 -14.70
N LYS A 100 -0.12 16.86 -13.57
CA LYS A 100 -1.02 17.45 -12.58
C LYS A 100 -0.38 17.37 -11.19
N PRO A 101 0.56 18.28 -10.87
CA PRO A 101 1.28 18.24 -9.62
C PRO A 101 0.36 18.27 -8.41
N ASP A 102 0.64 17.39 -7.46
CA ASP A 102 0.08 17.38 -6.12
C ASP A 102 1.25 17.40 -5.15
N ARG A 103 1.27 18.38 -4.23
CA ARG A 103 2.36 18.56 -3.26
C ARG A 103 2.49 17.38 -2.29
N ASP A 104 1.41 16.62 -2.13
CA ASP A 104 1.33 15.50 -1.22
C ASP A 104 1.68 14.18 -1.93
N PHE A 105 1.88 14.18 -3.26
CA PHE A 105 2.32 12.98 -3.99
C PHE A 105 3.84 12.86 -4.07
N GLU A 106 4.33 11.68 -3.71
CA GLU A 106 5.73 11.29 -3.90
C GLU A 106 5.80 10.26 -5.04
N PRO A 107 6.64 10.45 -6.07
CA PRO A 107 6.78 9.49 -7.15
C PRO A 107 7.14 8.10 -6.63
N ILE A 108 6.37 7.09 -7.06
CA ILE A 108 6.51 5.72 -6.60
C ILE A 108 7.73 5.09 -7.25
N ALA A 109 8.69 4.68 -6.42
CA ALA A 109 9.91 4.01 -6.84
C ALA A 109 9.96 2.59 -6.28
N ILE A 110 9.97 1.60 -7.17
CA ILE A 110 10.17 0.19 -6.80
C ILE A 110 11.68 -0.09 -6.77
N ASP A 111 12.19 -0.57 -5.64
CA ASP A 111 13.61 -0.90 -5.47
C ASP A 111 13.85 -2.35 -5.02
N ALA A 112 15.11 -2.69 -4.72
CA ALA A 112 15.52 -4.04 -4.36
C ALA A 112 14.96 -4.54 -3.01
N ALA A 113 14.48 -3.64 -2.15
CA ALA A 113 13.79 -4.04 -0.92
C ALA A 113 12.35 -4.44 -1.20
N ASP A 114 11.71 -4.00 -2.28
CA ASP A 114 10.31 -4.30 -2.56
C ASP A 114 10.08 -5.75 -3.00
N LEU A 115 8.85 -6.23 -2.84
CA LEU A 115 8.44 -7.57 -3.24
C LEU A 115 7.69 -7.49 -4.57
N VAL A 116 8.36 -7.87 -5.64
CA VAL A 116 7.74 -7.94 -6.96
C VAL A 116 7.28 -9.36 -7.21
N VAL A 117 5.98 -9.53 -7.36
CA VAL A 117 5.35 -10.84 -7.51
C VAL A 117 5.00 -11.06 -8.98
N GLY A 118 5.50 -12.15 -9.53
CA GLY A 118 5.14 -12.62 -10.88
C GLY A 118 4.27 -13.87 -10.81
N SER A 119 3.88 -14.40 -11.96
CA SER A 119 3.14 -15.66 -12.00
C SER A 119 4.06 -16.90 -11.93
N PRO A 120 3.70 -17.94 -11.15
CA PRO A 120 2.56 -18.01 -10.23
C PRO A 120 2.94 -17.52 -8.81
N SER A 121 2.17 -16.56 -8.30
CA SER A 121 2.48 -15.68 -7.16
C SER A 121 2.50 -16.31 -5.76
N TRP A 122 2.39 -17.64 -5.66
CA TRP A 122 2.30 -18.34 -4.37
C TRP A 122 3.62 -18.38 -3.60
N GLU A 123 4.78 -18.39 -4.28
CA GLU A 123 6.10 -18.31 -3.61
C GLU A 123 6.28 -16.96 -2.90
N ALA A 124 5.84 -15.87 -3.53
CA ALA A 124 5.90 -14.55 -2.92
C ALA A 124 4.92 -14.40 -1.75
N LEU A 125 3.73 -14.99 -1.84
CA LEU A 125 2.79 -15.03 -0.72
C LEU A 125 3.37 -15.82 0.48
N ARG A 126 4.11 -16.91 0.23
CA ARG A 126 4.84 -17.64 1.30
C ARG A 126 5.93 -16.78 1.95
N ALA A 127 6.62 -15.94 1.19
CA ALA A 127 7.66 -15.04 1.71
C ALA A 127 7.14 -14.02 2.73
N ILE A 128 5.85 -13.67 2.67
CA ILE A 128 5.16 -12.81 3.66
C ILE A 128 4.39 -13.61 4.73
N GLY A 129 4.58 -14.93 4.80
CA GLY A 129 3.97 -15.79 5.81
C GLY A 129 2.54 -16.24 5.52
N SER A 130 2.08 -16.13 4.27
CA SER A 130 0.84 -16.81 3.82
C SER A 130 1.05 -18.32 3.75
N LYS A 131 0.00 -19.10 4.02
CA LYS A 131 0.03 -20.58 3.96
C LYS A 131 -0.13 -21.09 2.54
#